data_AF-A0A3P6CVJ7-F1
#
_entry.id   AF-A0A3P6CVJ7-F1
#
_cell.length_a   1.000
_cell.length_b   1.000
_cell.length_c   1.000
_cell.angle_alpha   90.00
_cell.angle_beta   90.00
_cell.angle_gamma   90.00
#
_symmetry.space_group_name_H-M   'P 1'
#
loop_
_entity.id
_entity.type
_entity.pdbx_description
1 polymer ?
#
loop_
_entity_poly.entity_id
_entity_poly.type
_entity_poly.pdbx_seq_one_letter_code
_entity_poly.pdbx_strand_id
1 'polypeptide(L)'
;METATKALNLGREWNNAQQQIQSVKKRSKRAGIAWIFSNGNGTHLSHGSATLESITTPLVAEAIALRSGLLSALELEHQKLKAFSDNLTLIRAINNDMQVKEIFGIVKDIQRISSVFVE
;
A
#
# COMPACT_ATOMS: atom_id res chain seq x y z
N MET A 1 -31.21 46.03 14.16
CA MET A 1 -30.92 45.24 12.95
C MET A 1 -29.50 44.64 12.94
N GLU A 2 -28.51 45.28 13.57
CA GLU A 2 -27.11 44.83 13.57
C GLU A 2 -26.86 43.45 14.20
N THR A 3 -27.62 43.08 15.23
CA THR A 3 -27.48 41.80 15.95
C THR A 3 -27.86 40.59 15.10
N ALA A 4 -28.88 40.73 14.26
CA ALA A 4 -29.36 39.64 13.39
C ALA A 4 -28.35 39.35 12.27
N THR A 5 -27.75 40.39 11.69
CA THR A 5 -26.71 40.26 10.66
C THR A 5 -25.45 39.60 11.21
N LYS A 6 -25.04 39.97 12.44
CA LYS A 6 -23.90 39.31 13.13
C LYS A 6 -24.15 37.82 13.36
N ALA A 7 -25.35 37.45 13.81
CA ALA A 7 -25.71 36.05 14.04
C ALA A 7 -25.69 35.21 12.76
N LEU A 8 -26.19 35.76 11.64
CA LEU A 8 -26.18 35.07 10.34
C LEU A 8 -24.77 34.86 9.78
N ASN A 9 -23.90 35.87 9.91
CA ASN A 9 -22.51 35.75 9.46
C ASN A 9 -21.73 34.70 10.26
N LEU A 10 -21.90 34.69 11.59
CA LEU A 10 -21.31 33.66 12.43
C LEU A 10 -21.79 32.26 12.01
N GLY A 11 -23.09 32.07 11.77
CA GLY A 11 -23.61 30.77 11.31
C GLY A 11 -23.00 30.28 9.99
N ARG A 12 -22.74 31.20 9.05
CA ARG A 12 -22.06 30.88 7.78
C ARG A 12 -20.59 30.50 8.01
N GLU A 13 -19.88 31.24 8.86
CA GLU A 13 -18.49 30.94 9.22
C GLU A 13 -18.36 29.58 9.91
N TRP A 14 -19.28 29.25 10.82
CA TRP A 14 -19.34 27.94 11.47
C TRP A 14 -19.53 26.80 10.47
N ASN A 15 -20.43 26.96 9.49
CA ASN A 15 -20.63 25.96 8.44
C ASN A 15 -19.41 25.80 7.53
N ASN A 16 -18.75 26.89 7.16
CA ASN A 16 -17.52 26.85 6.36
C ASN A 16 -16.39 26.16 7.12
N ALA A 17 -16.23 26.47 8.41
CA ALA A 17 -15.26 25.80 9.27
C ALA A 17 -15.54 24.30 9.39
N GLN A 18 -16.81 23.90 9.54
CA GLN A 18 -17.21 22.48 9.55
C GLN A 18 -16.88 21.77 8.24
N GLN A 19 -17.15 22.38 7.08
CA GLN A 19 -16.81 21.81 5.78
C GLN A 19 -15.29 21.68 5.59
N GLN A 20 -14.51 22.68 6.02
CA GLN A 20 -13.06 22.63 5.97
C GLN A 20 -12.48 21.57 6.91
N ILE A 21 -13.05 21.41 8.11
CA ILE A 21 -12.70 20.33 9.05
C ILE A 21 -13.02 18.95 8.46
N GLN A 22 -14.16 18.80 7.77
CA GLN A 22 -14.50 17.54 7.09
C GLN A 22 -13.56 17.23 5.91
N SER A 23 -13.19 18.26 5.14
CA SER A 23 -12.20 18.15 4.05
C SER A 23 -10.82 17.71 4.57
N VAL A 24 -10.35 18.36 5.64
CA VAL A 24 -9.07 18.00 6.32
C VAL A 24 -9.14 16.62 6.98
N LYS A 25 -10.31 16.19 7.45
CA LYS A 25 -10.54 14.84 8.00
C LYS A 25 -10.65 13.72 6.96
N LYS A 26 -10.61 14.03 5.67
CA LYS A 26 -10.40 13.02 4.63
C LYS A 26 -8.96 12.51 4.75
N ARG A 27 -8.69 11.69 5.77
CA ARG A 27 -7.42 11.02 6.02
C ARG A 27 -6.99 10.40 4.69
N SER A 28 -5.97 10.97 4.07
CA SER A 28 -5.27 10.36 2.95
C SER A 28 -4.89 8.98 3.44
N LYS A 29 -5.51 7.92 2.90
CA LYS A 29 -5.22 6.56 3.34
C LYS A 29 -3.83 6.20 2.83
N ARG A 30 -2.81 6.60 3.58
CA ARG A 30 -1.40 6.45 3.22
C ARG A 30 -0.86 5.18 3.85
N ALA A 31 -0.03 4.46 3.11
CA ALA A 31 0.69 3.30 3.61
C ALA A 31 2.17 3.42 3.25
N GLY A 32 3.05 3.06 4.18
CA GLY A 32 4.45 2.82 3.87
C GLY A 32 4.63 1.39 3.39
N ILE A 33 5.42 1.20 2.35
CA ILE A 33 5.89 -0.13 1.92
C ILE A 33 7.41 -0.16 1.95
N ALA A 34 7.96 -1.33 2.21
CA ALA A 34 9.38 -1.58 2.11
C ALA A 34 9.66 -3.03 1.75
N TRP A 35 10.82 -3.27 1.16
CA TRP A 35 11.36 -4.60 0.88
C TRP A 35 12.86 -4.60 1.12
N ILE A 36 13.39 -5.74 1.52
CA ILE A 36 14.80 -5.93 1.85
C ILE A 36 15.27 -7.21 1.17
N PHE A 37 16.43 -7.15 0.55
CA PHE A 37 17.16 -8.30 0.04
C PHE A 37 18.29 -8.66 0.99
N SER A 38 18.39 -9.94 1.30
CA SER A 38 19.48 -10.51 2.07
C SER A 38 20.01 -11.77 1.39
N ASN A 39 21.29 -12.08 1.61
CA ASN A 39 21.86 -13.34 1.17
C ASN A 39 21.48 -14.50 2.13
N GLY A 40 21.91 -15.73 1.80
CA GLY A 40 21.63 -16.92 2.63
C GLY A 40 22.18 -16.86 4.06
N ASN A 41 23.11 -15.95 4.34
CA ASN A 41 23.68 -15.74 5.68
C ASN A 41 22.96 -14.61 6.44
N GLY A 42 21.87 -14.06 5.88
CA GLY A 42 21.15 -12.92 6.44
C GLY A 42 21.87 -11.58 6.28
N THR A 43 22.97 -11.52 5.52
CA THR A 43 23.65 -10.26 5.23
C THR A 43 22.76 -9.42 4.33
N HIS A 44 22.53 -8.16 4.72
CA HIS A 44 21.81 -7.18 3.94
C HIS A 44 22.53 -6.90 2.61
N LEU A 45 21.80 -7.00 1.49
CA LEU A 45 22.30 -6.71 0.15
C LEU A 45 21.82 -5.34 -0.33
N SER A 46 20.51 -5.12 -0.30
CA SER A 46 19.86 -3.88 -0.75
C SER A 46 18.43 -3.82 -0.21
N HIS A 47 17.82 -2.64 -0.29
CA HIS A 47 16.45 -2.43 0.15
C HIS A 47 15.77 -1.35 -0.69
N GLY A 48 14.46 -1.25 -0.59
CA GLY A 48 13.67 -0.15 -1.14
C GLY A 48 12.48 0.18 -0.25
N SER A 49 11.96 1.39 -0.39
CA SER A 49 10.76 1.81 0.31
C SER A 49 10.01 2.87 -0.50
N ALA A 50 8.71 2.97 -0.25
CA ALA A 50 7.87 4.00 -0.86
C ALA A 50 6.69 4.34 0.06
N THR A 51 6.15 5.55 -0.12
CA THR A 51 4.86 5.92 0.46
C THR A 51 3.79 5.84 -0.61
N LEU A 52 2.75 5.07 -0.35
CA LEU A 52 1.60 4.95 -1.20
C LEU A 52 0.47 5.83 -0.67
N GLU A 53 -0.28 6.42 -1.60
CA GLU A 53 -1.52 7.13 -1.30
C GLU A 53 -2.73 6.29 -1.67
N SER A 54 -3.88 6.58 -1.06
CA SER A 54 -5.15 5.93 -1.34
C SER A 54 -5.19 4.40 -1.12
N ILE A 55 -4.34 3.86 -0.25
CA ILE A 55 -4.33 2.44 0.12
C ILE A 55 -5.43 2.16 1.12
N THR A 56 -6.37 1.29 0.75
CA THR A 56 -7.59 1.05 1.52
C THR A 56 -7.39 0.11 2.69
N THR A 57 -6.45 -0.83 2.59
CA THR A 57 -6.22 -1.90 3.59
C THR A 57 -4.74 -2.26 3.71
N PRO A 58 -4.31 -2.78 4.88
CA PRO A 58 -2.96 -3.32 5.06
C PRO A 58 -2.63 -4.44 4.06
N LEU A 59 -3.60 -5.31 3.74
CA LEU A 59 -3.42 -6.39 2.78
C LEU A 59 -3.00 -5.90 1.39
N VAL A 60 -3.59 -4.78 0.92
CA VAL A 60 -3.18 -4.15 -0.33
C VAL A 60 -1.76 -3.59 -0.22
N ALA A 61 -1.42 -2.94 0.89
CA ALA A 61 -0.07 -2.40 1.10
C ALA A 61 0.99 -3.50 1.04
N GLU A 62 0.77 -4.63 1.70
CA GLU A 62 1.69 -5.77 1.73
C GLU A 62 1.79 -6.46 0.37
N ALA A 63 0.68 -6.62 -0.34
CA ALA A 63 0.70 -7.16 -1.70
C ALA A 63 1.51 -6.27 -2.64
N ILE A 64 1.37 -4.95 -2.52
CA ILE A 64 2.18 -3.99 -3.29
C ILE A 64 3.65 -4.05 -2.86
N ALA A 65 3.95 -4.15 -1.56
CA ALA A 65 5.32 -4.28 -1.06
C ALA A 65 6.04 -5.48 -1.69
N LEU A 66 5.38 -6.64 -1.72
CA LEU A 66 5.92 -7.85 -2.36
C LEU A 66 6.11 -7.67 -3.87
N ARG A 67 5.11 -7.11 -4.58
CA ARG A 67 5.21 -6.83 -6.02
C ARG A 67 6.37 -5.87 -6.33
N SER A 68 6.54 -4.81 -5.55
CA SER A 68 7.63 -3.84 -5.71
C SER A 68 8.98 -4.47 -5.42
N GLY A 69 9.08 -5.32 -4.40
CA GLY A 69 10.27 -6.13 -4.15
C GLY A 69 10.62 -7.00 -5.34
N LEU A 70 9.66 -7.72 -5.93
CA LEU A 70 9.93 -8.55 -7.11
C LEU A 70 10.38 -7.73 -8.33
N LEU A 71 9.79 -6.57 -8.58
CA LEU A 71 10.23 -5.67 -9.66
C LEU A 71 11.64 -5.16 -9.42
N SER A 72 11.96 -4.77 -8.19
CA SER A 72 13.30 -4.33 -7.80
C SER A 72 14.32 -5.46 -7.94
N ALA A 73 13.94 -6.71 -7.65
CA ALA A 73 14.81 -7.88 -7.86
C ALA A 73 15.11 -8.11 -9.35
N LEU A 74 14.11 -7.91 -10.23
CA LEU A 74 14.33 -7.97 -11.68
C LEU A 74 15.29 -6.89 -12.17
N GLU A 75 15.10 -5.65 -11.70
CA GLU A 75 15.95 -4.51 -12.07
C GLU A 75 17.41 -4.71 -11.59
N LEU A 76 17.60 -5.38 -10.45
CA LEU A 76 18.90 -5.73 -9.90
C LEU A 76 19.46 -7.05 -10.46
N GLU A 77 18.81 -7.64 -11.47
CA GLU A 77 19.22 -8.87 -12.15
C GLU A 77 19.42 -10.08 -11.19
N HIS A 78 18.65 -10.13 -10.10
CA HIS A 78 18.66 -11.28 -9.20
C HIS A 78 18.09 -12.52 -9.91
N GLN A 79 18.89 -13.58 -10.02
CA GLN A 79 18.49 -14.80 -10.72
C GLN A 79 17.58 -15.71 -9.88
N LYS A 80 17.80 -15.74 -8.56
CA LYS A 80 17.05 -16.59 -7.62
C LYS A 80 16.60 -15.75 -6.43
N LEU A 81 15.36 -15.97 -6.00
CA LEU A 81 14.77 -15.24 -4.89
C LEU A 81 13.91 -16.16 -4.03
N LYS A 82 13.95 -15.95 -2.72
CA LYS A 82 12.94 -16.45 -1.77
C LYS A 82 12.24 -15.25 -1.16
N ALA A 83 10.93 -15.15 -1.36
CA ALA A 83 10.10 -14.11 -0.77
C ALA A 83 9.37 -14.65 0.46
N PHE A 84 9.23 -13.81 1.48
CA PHE A 84 8.56 -14.15 2.74
C PHE A 84 7.48 -13.10 3.02
N SER A 85 6.34 -13.55 3.54
CA SER A 85 5.27 -12.70 4.05
C SER A 85 4.75 -13.35 5.33
N ASP A 86 4.37 -12.55 6.31
CA ASP A 86 3.68 -12.98 7.53
C ASP A 86 2.15 -13.02 7.36
N ASN A 87 1.64 -12.60 6.19
CA ASN A 87 0.22 -12.54 5.92
C ASN A 87 -0.29 -13.79 5.17
N LEU A 88 -0.90 -14.68 5.95
CA LEU A 88 -1.47 -15.94 5.44
C LEU A 88 -2.51 -15.72 4.33
N THR A 89 -3.28 -14.63 4.38
CA THR A 89 -4.28 -14.33 3.34
C THR A 89 -3.61 -14.04 2.01
N LEU A 90 -2.55 -13.23 2.03
CA LEU A 90 -1.74 -12.93 0.84
C LEU A 90 -1.08 -14.20 0.30
N ILE A 91 -0.47 -15.01 1.18
CA ILE A 91 0.16 -16.29 0.80
C ILE A 91 -0.85 -17.21 0.10
N ARG A 92 -2.01 -17.44 0.72
CA ARG A 92 -3.07 -18.27 0.13
C ARG A 92 -3.58 -17.72 -1.19
N ALA A 93 -3.67 -16.40 -1.33
CA ALA A 93 -4.07 -15.78 -2.59
C ALA A 93 -3.03 -16.00 -3.71
N ILE A 94 -1.74 -15.83 -3.41
CA ILE A 94 -0.64 -16.07 -4.35
C ILE A 94 -0.58 -17.53 -4.79
N ASN A 95 -0.84 -18.46 -3.88
CA ASN A 95 -0.84 -19.90 -4.18
C ASN A 95 -2.12 -20.37 -4.90
N ASN A 96 -3.07 -19.47 -5.20
CA ASN A 96 -4.39 -19.77 -5.75
C ASN A 96 -5.30 -20.62 -4.83
N ASP A 97 -4.98 -20.73 -3.53
CA ASP A 97 -5.81 -21.41 -2.52
C ASP A 97 -7.04 -20.57 -2.10
N MET A 98 -7.02 -19.28 -2.42
CA MET A 98 -8.08 -18.33 -2.08
C MET A 98 -8.15 -17.21 -3.11
N GLN A 99 -9.36 -16.80 -3.50
CA GLN A 99 -9.53 -15.58 -4.30
C GLN A 99 -9.88 -14.40 -3.39
N VAL A 100 -9.04 -13.36 -3.43
CA VAL A 100 -9.29 -12.11 -2.73
C VAL A 100 -9.45 -10.98 -3.74
N LYS A 101 -10.69 -10.53 -3.97
CA LYS A 101 -11.03 -9.57 -5.03
C LYS A 101 -10.23 -8.27 -4.95
N GLU A 102 -9.98 -7.78 -3.73
CA GLU A 102 -9.28 -6.51 -3.48
C GLU A 102 -7.84 -6.51 -4.02
N ILE A 103 -7.13 -7.65 -3.96
CA ILE A 103 -5.74 -7.78 -4.40
C ILE A 103 -5.59 -8.62 -5.67
N PHE A 104 -6.69 -9.01 -6.32
CA PHE A 104 -6.66 -9.98 -7.42
C PHE A 104 -5.69 -9.58 -8.55
N GLY A 105 -5.74 -8.32 -8.99
CA GLY A 105 -4.83 -7.82 -10.02
C GLY A 105 -3.36 -7.82 -9.57
N ILE A 106 -3.11 -7.44 -8.31
CA ILE A 106 -1.75 -7.42 -7.73
C ILE A 106 -1.20 -8.84 -7.62
N VAL A 107 -2.02 -9.79 -7.19
CA VAL A 107 -1.66 -11.22 -7.13
C VAL A 107 -1.31 -11.76 -8.51
N LYS A 108 -2.07 -11.40 -9.56
CA LYS A 108 -1.77 -11.83 -10.93
C LYS A 108 -0.45 -11.27 -11.43
N ASP A 109 -0.13 -10.02 -11.07
CA ASP A 109 1.18 -9.44 -11.37
C ASP A 109 2.30 -10.15 -10.61
N ILE A 110 2.13 -10.41 -9.31
CA ILE A 110 3.11 -11.16 -8.50
C ILE A 110 3.38 -12.52 -9.15
N GLN A 111 2.33 -13.30 -9.46
CA GLN A 111 2.48 -14.62 -10.08
C GLN A 111 3.24 -14.54 -11.42
N ARG A 112 2.92 -13.55 -12.26
CA ARG A 112 3.60 -13.35 -13.54
C ARG A 112 5.07 -12.99 -13.35
N ILE A 113 5.37 -12.03 -12.48
CA ILE A 113 6.75 -11.58 -12.24
C ILE A 113 7.58 -12.71 -11.61
N SER A 114 7.01 -13.41 -10.61
CA SER A 114 7.64 -14.54 -9.96
C SER A 114 8.03 -15.66 -10.93
N SER A 115 7.28 -15.84 -12.03
CA SER A 115 7.58 -16.88 -13.03
C SER A 115 8.91 -16.69 -13.77
N VAL A 116 9.52 -15.51 -13.70
CA VAL A 116 10.84 -15.21 -14.31
C VAL A 116 11.99 -15.73 -13.45
N PHE A 117 11.79 -15.84 -12.12
CA PHE A 117 12.80 -16.38 -11.21
C PHE A 117 12.72 -17.90 -11.26
N VAL A 118 13.59 -18.50 -12.07
CA VAL A 118 13.73 -19.95 -12.20
C VAL A 118 14.53 -20.51 -11.02
N GLU A 119 14.12 -21.69 -10.55
CA GLU A 119 14.80 -22.42 -9.48
C GLU A 119 16.16 -22.99 -9.91
#